data_AF-A0A8B8QDZ7-F1
#
_entry.id   AF-A0A8B8QDZ7-F1
#
_cell.length_a   1.000
_cell.length_b   1.000
_cell.length_c   1.000
_cell.angle_alpha   90.00
_cell.angle_beta   90.00
_cell.angle_gamma   90.00
#
_symmetry.space_group_name_H-M   'P 1'
#
loop_
_entity.id
_entity.type
_entity.pdbx_description
1 polymer ?
#
loop_
_entity_poly.entity_id
_entity_poly.type
_entity_poly.pdbx_seq_one_letter_code
_entity_poly.pdbx_strand_id
1 'polypeptide(L)'
;MGSMENLVTQIQGLSGSVEDIAHLHNILKLADEALHSESSMLSAVLDQVDPARHSLGYLYILEAFTSGPVSKEQALTLVPILARFINFCDAQQIRLAPDKFVSVCKRFKDHVLLIESPLRGVSPMRTAVRKLQTTFEHLTTLHPEFLLLCLLSKSYKIGLSVLEDDIFDIDQPRDLFLYCYYGGMICIGQKRFRKALELLHNVVTAPMNIINAIAVEAYKKYILVSLIHYGQFSTSLPKYASSAAQRNLKNFCQPYIELATTYSSGKIAELETYVQTNREKFDNDKNLGLVKQVVSSMYKHNIQRLTQTYLTLSLQDIASTVQLGSPKEAEMHVLQMIQDGEIFATINQKDGMVRFLEDPEQYKTCEMIEHIDSSIRRIMTLSRKLNAMDELMSYDPLYLTKVLFPQVGRERQRFDFDDFDTVPQKFPI
;
A
#
# COMPACT_ATOMS: atom_id res chain seq x y z
N MET A 1 -5.67 -2.81 47.48
CA MET A 1 -6.97 -3.48 47.23
C MET A 1 -8.11 -2.47 47.05
N GLY A 2 -8.37 -1.55 48.00
CA GLY A 2 -9.52 -0.61 47.87
C GLY A 2 -9.48 0.40 46.70
N SER A 3 -8.30 0.72 46.14
CA SER A 3 -8.19 1.67 45.02
C SER A 3 -8.61 1.06 43.67
N MET A 4 -8.20 -0.19 43.38
CA MET A 4 -8.57 -0.91 42.15
C MET A 4 -10.05 -1.32 42.14
N GLU A 5 -10.59 -1.82 43.26
CA GLU A 5 -12.01 -2.18 43.36
C GLU A 5 -12.92 -0.95 43.17
N ASN A 6 -12.52 0.20 43.71
CA ASN A 6 -13.20 1.46 43.46
C ASN A 6 -13.14 1.86 41.98
N LEU A 7 -11.98 1.70 41.33
CA LEU A 7 -11.84 1.99 39.90
C LEU A 7 -12.74 1.09 39.04
N VAL A 8 -12.85 -0.21 39.35
CA VAL A 8 -13.77 -1.13 38.66
C VAL A 8 -15.22 -0.68 38.82
N THR A 9 -15.61 -0.30 40.04
CA THR A 9 -16.97 0.20 40.32
C THR A 9 -17.27 1.47 39.53
N GLN A 10 -16.29 2.39 39.42
CA GLN A 10 -16.41 3.61 38.61
C GLN A 10 -16.50 3.29 37.12
N ILE A 11 -15.70 2.35 36.60
CA ILE A 11 -15.78 1.89 35.20
C ILE A 11 -17.18 1.34 34.91
N GLN A 12 -17.70 0.47 35.77
CA GLN A 12 -19.02 -0.13 35.61
C GLN A 12 -20.15 0.90 35.70
N GLY A 13 -20.05 1.87 36.61
CA GLY A 13 -21.06 2.90 36.81
C GLY A 13 -21.07 4.00 35.74
N LEU A 14 -19.92 4.36 35.19
CA LEU A 14 -19.75 5.55 34.34
C LEU A 14 -19.64 5.25 32.83
N SER A 15 -19.79 3.99 32.40
CA SER A 15 -19.72 3.65 30.97
C SER A 15 -21.05 3.78 30.20
N GLY A 16 -22.09 4.32 30.85
CA GLY A 16 -23.46 4.33 30.32
C GLY A 16 -23.85 5.55 29.46
N SER A 17 -23.37 6.75 29.80
CA SER A 17 -23.72 8.00 29.09
C SER A 17 -22.48 8.75 28.61
N VAL A 18 -22.62 9.67 27.66
CA VAL A 18 -21.49 10.44 27.10
C VAL A 18 -20.82 11.34 28.16
N GLU A 19 -21.62 11.98 29.02
CA GLU A 19 -21.13 12.83 30.12
C GLU A 19 -20.37 12.00 31.15
N ASP A 20 -20.92 10.83 31.52
CA ASP A 20 -20.28 9.90 32.44
C ASP A 20 -18.97 9.35 31.86
N ILE A 21 -18.92 9.04 30.57
CA ILE A 21 -17.71 8.55 29.89
C ILE A 21 -16.62 9.63 29.87
N ALA A 22 -16.98 10.91 29.68
CA ALA A 22 -16.02 12.01 29.76
C ALA A 22 -15.44 12.14 31.18
N HIS A 23 -16.29 11.99 32.21
CA HIS A 23 -15.84 11.96 33.60
C HIS A 23 -14.93 10.76 33.88
N LEU A 24 -15.32 9.56 33.41
CA LEU A 24 -14.53 8.33 33.50
C LEU A 24 -13.16 8.48 32.84
N HIS A 25 -13.09 9.13 31.68
CA HIS A 25 -11.83 9.36 30.98
C HIS A 25 -10.84 10.17 31.82
N ASN A 26 -11.31 11.20 32.52
CA ASN A 26 -10.47 12.00 33.41
C ASN A 26 -9.96 11.19 34.61
N ILE A 27 -10.83 10.35 35.21
CA ILE A 27 -10.45 9.43 36.27
C ILE A 27 -9.37 8.45 35.79
N LEU A 28 -9.55 7.84 34.62
CA LEU A 28 -8.61 6.87 34.05
C LEU A 28 -7.25 7.50 33.74
N LYS A 29 -7.22 8.76 33.27
CA LYS A 29 -5.95 9.50 33.09
C LYS A 29 -5.19 9.68 34.41
N LEU A 30 -5.89 9.95 35.51
CA LEU A 30 -5.27 10.09 36.83
C LEU A 30 -4.81 8.74 37.41
N ALA A 31 -5.52 7.66 37.07
CA ALA A 31 -5.19 6.31 37.53
C ALA A 31 -4.11 5.60 36.67
N ASP A 32 -3.69 6.20 35.56
CA ASP A 32 -2.87 5.52 34.54
C ASP A 32 -1.52 5.05 35.08
N GLU A 33 -0.82 5.88 35.85
CA GLU A 33 0.47 5.50 36.45
C GLU A 33 0.31 4.36 37.48
N ALA A 34 -0.78 4.38 38.25
CA ALA A 34 -1.08 3.32 39.22
C ALA A 34 -1.43 1.99 38.55
N LEU A 35 -2.13 2.02 37.41
CA LEU A 35 -2.41 0.82 36.62
C LEU A 35 -1.12 0.13 36.15
N HIS A 36 -0.09 0.91 35.79
CA HIS A 36 1.19 0.36 35.35
C HIS A 36 2.02 -0.25 36.48
N SER A 37 1.87 0.23 37.73
CA SER A 37 2.60 -0.29 38.87
C SER A 37 1.99 -1.58 39.46
N GLU A 38 0.67 -1.78 39.34
CA GLU A 38 -0.07 -2.92 39.91
C GLU A 38 -0.39 -4.04 38.88
N SER A 39 0.53 -4.35 37.97
CA SER A 39 0.29 -5.25 36.82
C SER A 39 -0.16 -6.68 37.16
N SER A 40 0.21 -7.21 38.33
CA SER A 40 -0.11 -8.58 38.76
C SER A 40 -1.60 -8.78 39.09
N MET A 41 -2.34 -7.72 39.42
CA MET A 41 -3.74 -7.77 39.81
C MET A 41 -4.71 -7.51 38.63
N LEU A 42 -4.19 -7.02 37.50
CA LEU A 42 -5.01 -6.57 36.37
C LEU A 42 -5.75 -7.71 35.66
N SER A 43 -5.23 -8.93 35.70
CA SER A 43 -5.90 -10.10 35.09
C SER A 43 -7.26 -10.37 35.73
N ALA A 44 -7.33 -10.36 37.07
CA ALA A 44 -8.57 -10.56 37.82
C ALA A 44 -9.57 -9.41 37.63
N VAL A 45 -9.07 -8.20 37.33
CA VAL A 45 -9.89 -7.03 37.04
C VAL A 45 -10.53 -7.12 35.65
N LEU A 46 -9.78 -7.59 34.64
CA LEU A 46 -10.30 -7.77 33.27
C LEU A 46 -11.50 -8.73 33.21
N ASP A 47 -11.57 -9.70 34.13
CA ASP A 47 -12.70 -10.64 34.21
C ASP A 47 -13.99 -10.01 34.76
N GLN A 48 -13.89 -8.86 35.45
CA GLN A 48 -15.03 -8.14 36.03
C GLN A 48 -15.61 -7.07 35.09
N VAL A 49 -14.92 -6.79 33.98
CA VAL A 49 -15.22 -5.66 33.09
C VAL A 49 -15.58 -6.19 31.70
N ASP A 50 -16.79 -5.90 31.24
CA ASP A 50 -17.22 -6.25 29.88
C ASP A 50 -16.49 -5.42 28.80
N PRO A 51 -15.88 -6.05 27.78
CA PRO A 51 -15.08 -5.36 26.78
C PRO A 51 -15.89 -4.50 25.80
N ALA A 52 -17.18 -4.76 25.61
CA ALA A 52 -18.06 -4.01 24.70
C ALA A 52 -18.73 -2.82 25.41
N ARG A 53 -19.16 -3.01 26.67
CA ARG A 53 -19.84 -1.97 27.45
C ARG A 53 -18.86 -0.98 28.08
N HIS A 54 -17.74 -1.47 28.59
CA HIS A 54 -16.78 -0.69 29.36
C HIS A 54 -15.45 -0.52 28.61
N SER A 55 -15.51 -0.34 27.29
CA SER A 55 -14.35 -0.40 26.41
C SER A 55 -13.25 0.60 26.77
N LEU A 56 -13.58 1.81 27.23
CA LEU A 56 -12.59 2.80 27.64
C LEU A 56 -11.81 2.35 28.89
N GLY A 57 -12.50 1.88 29.93
CA GLY A 57 -11.85 1.34 31.13
C GLY A 57 -11.04 0.08 30.83
N TYR A 58 -11.63 -0.85 30.08
CA TYR A 58 -10.96 -2.08 29.65
C TYR A 58 -9.69 -1.77 28.85
N LEU A 59 -9.71 -0.73 27.99
CA LEU A 59 -8.56 -0.30 27.20
C LEU A 59 -7.38 0.10 28.10
N TYR A 60 -7.61 0.96 29.10
CA TYR A 60 -6.57 1.41 30.03
C TYR A 60 -5.95 0.24 30.81
N ILE A 61 -6.79 -0.66 31.33
CA ILE A 61 -6.34 -1.85 32.06
C ILE A 61 -5.54 -2.77 31.14
N LEU A 62 -6.02 -3.03 29.93
CA LEU A 62 -5.39 -3.94 28.98
C LEU A 62 -4.06 -3.39 28.45
N GLU A 63 -3.97 -2.08 28.22
CA GLU A 63 -2.75 -1.40 27.81
C GLU A 63 -1.67 -1.51 28.89
N ALA A 64 -2.01 -1.19 30.14
CA ALA A 64 -1.10 -1.37 31.28
C ALA A 64 -0.69 -2.84 31.47
N PHE A 65 -1.63 -3.79 31.35
CA PHE A 65 -1.38 -5.22 31.51
C PHE A 65 -0.44 -5.80 30.43
N THR A 66 -0.40 -5.20 29.24
CA THR A 66 0.41 -5.67 28.10
C THR A 66 1.66 -4.80 27.85
N SER A 67 1.97 -3.88 28.76
CA SER A 67 3.10 -2.95 28.65
C SER A 67 4.47 -3.64 28.77
N GLY A 68 4.55 -4.72 29.55
CA GLY A 68 5.78 -5.47 29.82
C GLY A 68 6.20 -6.46 28.72
N PRO A 69 7.46 -6.93 28.75
CA PRO A 69 7.90 -8.04 27.90
C PRO A 69 7.18 -9.33 28.31
N VAL A 70 6.81 -10.15 27.32
CA VAL A 70 6.09 -11.41 27.55
C VAL A 70 6.82 -12.59 26.92
N SER A 71 6.73 -13.76 27.55
CA SER A 71 7.19 -15.02 26.97
C SER A 71 6.26 -15.51 25.85
N LYS A 72 6.71 -16.47 25.04
CA LYS A 72 5.87 -17.09 24.00
C LYS A 72 4.61 -17.76 24.60
N GLU A 73 4.73 -18.35 25.79
CA GLU A 73 3.62 -18.98 26.52
C GLU A 73 2.59 -17.95 27.01
N GLN A 74 3.05 -16.82 27.56
CA GLN A 74 2.18 -15.71 27.94
C GLN A 74 1.51 -15.07 26.72
N ALA A 75 2.23 -14.92 25.61
CA ALA A 75 1.64 -14.41 24.38
C ALA A 75 0.51 -15.32 23.86
N LEU A 76 0.64 -16.65 23.99
CA LEU A 76 -0.42 -17.59 23.61
C LEU A 76 -1.71 -17.40 24.41
N THR A 77 -1.63 -17.00 25.68
CA THR A 77 -2.80 -16.73 26.52
C THR A 77 -3.37 -15.32 26.31
N LEU A 78 -2.52 -14.33 26.04
CA LEU A 78 -2.93 -12.93 25.82
C LEU A 78 -3.59 -12.70 24.46
N VAL A 79 -3.13 -13.37 23.41
CA VAL A 79 -3.64 -13.18 22.03
C VAL A 79 -5.17 -13.34 21.94
N PRO A 80 -5.81 -14.38 22.51
CA PRO A 80 -7.27 -14.48 22.55
C PRO A 80 -7.96 -13.34 23.29
N ILE A 81 -7.39 -12.86 24.41
CA ILE A 81 -7.95 -11.77 25.23
C ILE A 81 -7.94 -10.46 24.44
N LEU A 82 -6.80 -10.14 23.83
CA LEU A 82 -6.63 -8.97 22.97
C LEU A 82 -7.53 -9.02 21.74
N ALA A 83 -7.58 -10.16 21.05
CA ALA A 83 -8.45 -10.34 19.89
C ALA A 83 -9.93 -10.19 20.26
N ARG A 84 -10.36 -10.72 21.42
CA ARG A 84 -11.72 -10.53 21.94
C ARG A 84 -12.01 -9.05 22.13
N PHE A 85 -11.15 -8.32 22.85
CA PHE A 85 -11.34 -6.89 23.07
C PHE A 85 -11.43 -6.11 21.75
N ILE A 86 -10.46 -6.28 20.84
CA ILE A 86 -10.44 -5.59 19.54
C ILE A 86 -11.73 -5.83 18.74
N ASN A 87 -12.23 -7.07 18.74
CA ASN A 87 -13.44 -7.41 17.99
C ASN A 87 -14.73 -6.84 18.62
N PHE A 88 -14.82 -6.76 19.95
CA PHE A 88 -16.06 -6.39 20.64
C PHE A 88 -16.11 -4.96 21.20
N CYS A 89 -14.98 -4.26 21.31
CA CYS A 89 -14.95 -2.90 21.88
C CYS A 89 -15.83 -1.91 21.11
N ASP A 90 -16.39 -0.94 21.83
CA ASP A 90 -17.13 0.17 21.26
C ASP A 90 -16.18 1.19 20.59
N ALA A 91 -16.52 1.60 19.37
CA ALA A 91 -15.69 2.49 18.57
C ALA A 91 -15.65 3.92 19.12
N GLN A 92 -16.74 4.42 19.70
CA GLN A 92 -16.80 5.78 20.25
C GLN A 92 -15.91 5.89 21.48
N GLN A 93 -15.98 4.90 22.37
CA GLN A 93 -15.17 4.86 23.58
C GLN A 93 -13.66 4.77 23.29
N ILE A 94 -13.23 3.88 22.39
CA ILE A 94 -11.79 3.74 22.10
C ILE A 94 -11.21 4.99 21.40
N ARG A 95 -12.03 5.75 20.65
CA ARG A 95 -11.63 6.99 19.99
C ARG A 95 -11.38 8.14 20.97
N LEU A 96 -11.78 8.01 22.23
CA LEU A 96 -11.42 8.97 23.29
C LEU A 96 -9.94 8.85 23.69
N ALA A 97 -9.35 7.66 23.53
CA ALA A 97 -7.94 7.39 23.85
C ALA A 97 -7.26 6.59 22.70
N PRO A 98 -7.15 7.19 21.49
CA PRO A 98 -6.69 6.49 20.29
C PRO A 98 -5.26 5.96 20.43
N ASP A 99 -4.37 6.71 21.09
CA ASP A 99 -2.97 6.30 21.30
C ASP A 99 -2.86 5.00 22.10
N LYS A 100 -3.70 4.83 23.13
CA LYS A 100 -3.75 3.58 23.92
C LYS A 100 -4.29 2.43 23.10
N PHE A 101 -5.32 2.65 22.29
CA PHE A 101 -5.86 1.62 21.39
C PHE A 101 -4.83 1.18 20.36
N VAL A 102 -4.07 2.13 19.81
CA VAL A 102 -2.95 1.86 18.90
C VAL A 102 -1.85 1.07 19.60
N SER A 103 -1.48 1.43 20.84
CA SER A 103 -0.52 0.69 21.67
C SER A 103 -0.94 -0.78 21.83
N VAL A 104 -2.18 -1.04 22.26
CA VAL A 104 -2.74 -2.39 22.41
C VAL A 104 -2.73 -3.17 21.10
N CYS A 105 -3.10 -2.56 19.98
CA CYS A 105 -3.10 -3.23 18.68
C CYS A 105 -1.68 -3.57 18.19
N LYS A 106 -0.70 -2.70 18.43
CA LYS A 106 0.71 -2.97 18.13
C LYS A 106 1.26 -4.11 18.99
N ARG A 107 0.95 -4.13 20.29
CA ARG A 107 1.29 -5.24 21.19
C ARG A 107 0.65 -6.55 20.76
N PHE A 108 -0.62 -6.51 20.38
CA PHE A 108 -1.32 -7.67 19.82
C PHE A 108 -0.60 -8.22 18.58
N LYS A 109 -0.24 -7.36 17.62
CA LYS A 109 0.56 -7.76 16.45
C LYS A 109 1.89 -8.38 16.89
N ASP A 110 2.63 -7.75 17.80
CA ASP A 110 3.93 -8.26 18.27
C ASP A 110 3.77 -9.65 18.93
N HIS A 111 2.73 -9.88 19.73
CA HIS A 111 2.45 -11.19 20.31
C HIS A 111 2.11 -12.25 19.26
N VAL A 112 1.30 -11.89 18.27
CA VAL A 112 0.95 -12.80 17.16
C VAL A 112 2.19 -13.17 16.34
N LEU A 113 3.14 -12.24 16.17
CA LEU A 113 4.43 -12.50 15.52
C LEU A 113 5.35 -13.36 16.39
N LEU A 114 5.39 -13.12 17.71
CA LEU A 114 6.18 -13.90 18.67
C LEU A 114 5.74 -15.38 18.70
N ILE A 115 4.44 -15.64 18.56
CA ILE A 115 3.90 -17.02 18.45
C ILE A 115 3.95 -17.57 17.02
N GLU A 116 4.57 -16.86 16.09
CA GLU A 116 4.76 -17.25 14.67
C GLU A 116 3.45 -17.55 13.94
N SER A 117 2.36 -16.86 14.29
CA SER A 117 1.03 -17.12 13.74
C SER A 117 0.34 -15.85 13.18
N PRO A 118 0.97 -15.10 12.25
CA PRO A 118 0.49 -13.80 11.73
C PRO A 118 -0.96 -13.82 11.25
N LEU A 119 -1.43 -14.96 10.73
CA LEU A 119 -2.80 -15.13 10.25
C LEU A 119 -3.85 -14.85 11.35
N ARG A 120 -3.57 -15.18 12.61
CA ARG A 120 -4.48 -14.93 13.75
C ARG A 120 -4.73 -13.44 13.99
N GLY A 121 -3.79 -12.59 13.58
CA GLY A 121 -3.89 -11.15 13.74
C GLY A 121 -4.66 -10.44 12.62
N VAL A 122 -4.83 -11.07 11.45
CA VAL A 122 -5.37 -10.42 10.24
C VAL A 122 -6.80 -9.92 10.46
N SER A 123 -7.71 -10.77 10.92
CA SER A 123 -9.12 -10.37 11.09
C SER A 123 -9.30 -9.33 12.21
N PRO A 124 -8.74 -9.51 13.42
CA PRO A 124 -8.85 -8.50 14.47
C PRO A 124 -8.23 -7.16 14.08
N MET A 125 -7.05 -7.15 13.43
CA MET A 125 -6.43 -5.89 13.00
C MET A 125 -7.24 -5.16 11.94
N ARG A 126 -7.90 -5.88 11.03
CA ARG A 126 -8.85 -5.26 10.08
C ARG A 126 -10.03 -4.60 10.82
N THR A 127 -10.56 -5.25 11.86
CA THR A 127 -11.59 -4.67 12.72
C THR A 127 -11.08 -3.42 13.43
N ALA A 128 -9.85 -3.46 13.96
CA ALA A 128 -9.22 -2.34 14.65
C ALA A 128 -9.08 -1.11 13.75
N VAL A 129 -8.60 -1.30 12.52
CA VAL A 129 -8.50 -0.22 11.51
C VAL A 129 -9.86 0.44 11.32
N ARG A 130 -10.91 -0.34 11.05
CA ARG A 130 -12.27 0.20 10.80
C ARG A 130 -12.87 0.91 12.02
N LYS A 131 -12.59 0.43 13.23
CA LYS A 131 -13.09 1.08 14.45
C LYS A 131 -12.35 2.38 14.75
N LEU A 132 -11.04 2.44 14.51
CA LEU A 132 -10.25 3.64 14.74
C LEU A 132 -10.50 4.70 13.67
N GLN A 133 -10.69 4.28 12.42
CA GLN A 133 -10.92 5.16 11.29
C GLN A 133 -12.26 5.91 11.42
N THR A 134 -12.21 7.24 11.36
CA THR A 134 -13.40 8.11 11.42
C THR A 134 -14.06 8.26 10.04
N THR A 135 -13.26 8.36 8.99
CA THR A 135 -13.67 8.41 7.58
C THR A 135 -12.82 7.45 6.75
N PHE A 136 -13.38 6.86 5.69
CA PHE A 136 -12.63 5.96 4.77
C PHE A 136 -11.42 6.63 4.10
N GLU A 137 -11.35 7.95 4.18
CA GLU A 137 -10.33 8.80 3.58
C GLU A 137 -9.11 9.01 4.51
N HIS A 138 -9.22 8.61 5.78
CA HIS A 138 -8.17 8.82 6.79
C HIS A 138 -7.25 7.61 6.96
N LEU A 139 -5.94 7.84 6.84
CA LEU A 139 -4.90 6.85 7.09
C LEU A 139 -4.56 6.77 8.58
N THR A 140 -5.18 5.82 9.27
CA THR A 140 -4.78 5.46 10.65
C THR A 140 -3.39 4.81 10.72
N THR A 141 -2.76 4.92 11.89
CA THR A 141 -1.48 4.26 12.24
C THR A 141 -1.55 2.72 12.21
N LEU A 142 -2.74 2.13 12.16
CA LEU A 142 -2.95 0.68 12.15
C LEU A 142 -2.98 0.08 10.74
N HIS A 143 -3.16 0.89 9.70
CA HIS A 143 -3.17 0.39 8.31
C HIS A 143 -1.87 -0.34 7.95
N PRO A 144 -0.67 0.22 8.19
CA PRO A 144 0.57 -0.48 7.83
C PRO A 144 0.77 -1.76 8.66
N GLU A 145 0.37 -1.76 9.93
CA GLU A 145 0.48 -2.91 10.82
C GLU A 145 -0.41 -4.07 10.35
N PHE A 146 -1.63 -3.76 9.88
CA PHE A 146 -2.52 -4.72 9.25
C PHE A 146 -1.97 -5.27 7.92
N LEU A 147 -1.45 -4.40 7.05
CA LEU A 147 -0.87 -4.82 5.77
C LEU A 147 0.37 -5.70 5.96
N LEU A 148 1.19 -5.42 6.98
CA LEU A 148 2.33 -6.25 7.36
C LEU A 148 1.89 -7.68 7.73
N LEU A 149 0.84 -7.83 8.55
CA LEU A 149 0.29 -9.14 8.88
C LEU A 149 -0.26 -9.87 7.65
N CYS A 150 -0.90 -9.14 6.72
CA CYS A 150 -1.36 -9.70 5.46
C CYS A 150 -0.20 -10.19 4.59
N LEU A 151 0.92 -9.46 4.55
CA LEU A 151 2.13 -9.88 3.83
C LEU A 151 2.73 -11.15 4.43
N LEU A 152 2.94 -11.17 5.74
CA LEU A 152 3.58 -12.30 6.45
C LEU A 152 2.71 -13.57 6.42
N SER A 153 1.39 -13.42 6.47
CA SER A 153 0.44 -14.55 6.34
C SER A 153 0.09 -14.91 4.90
N LYS A 154 0.61 -14.18 3.90
CA LYS A 154 0.25 -14.30 2.48
C LYS A 154 -1.26 -14.11 2.21
N SER A 155 -1.95 -13.37 3.06
CA SER A 155 -3.39 -13.06 2.97
C SER A 155 -3.67 -11.85 2.08
N TYR A 156 -3.13 -11.83 0.86
CA TYR A 156 -3.13 -10.65 -0.01
C TYR A 156 -4.54 -10.18 -0.39
N LYS A 157 -5.49 -11.10 -0.60
CA LYS A 157 -6.89 -10.76 -0.92
C LYS A 157 -7.56 -9.96 0.21
N ILE A 158 -7.22 -10.26 1.46
CA ILE A 158 -7.75 -9.53 2.62
C ILE A 158 -7.08 -8.15 2.71
N GLY A 159 -5.77 -8.08 2.46
CA GLY A 159 -5.03 -6.82 2.42
C GLY A 159 -5.52 -5.83 1.36
N LEU A 160 -5.98 -6.32 0.20
CA LEU A 160 -6.55 -5.46 -0.86
C LEU A 160 -7.76 -4.64 -0.39
N SER A 161 -8.54 -5.14 0.57
CA SER A 161 -9.78 -4.48 1.01
C SER A 161 -9.61 -3.10 1.65
N VAL A 162 -8.39 -2.72 2.05
CA VAL A 162 -8.09 -1.37 2.56
C VAL A 162 -7.28 -0.53 1.56
N LEU A 163 -6.90 -1.12 0.42
CA LEU A 163 -6.15 -0.44 -0.65
C LEU A 163 -7.07 0.06 -1.77
N GLU A 164 -8.35 -0.32 -1.72
CA GLU A 164 -9.41 0.13 -2.62
C GLU A 164 -9.95 1.51 -2.25
N ASP A 165 -9.76 1.94 -0.99
CA ASP A 165 -10.16 3.25 -0.50
C ASP A 165 -9.19 4.34 -0.95
N ASP A 166 -9.73 5.51 -1.35
CA ASP A 166 -8.95 6.69 -1.68
C ASP A 166 -8.63 7.47 -0.39
N ILE A 167 -7.36 7.45 0.01
CA ILE A 167 -6.86 8.10 1.22
C ILE A 167 -6.37 9.52 0.91
N PHE A 168 -6.80 10.48 1.73
CA PHE A 168 -6.46 11.90 1.59
C PHE A 168 -5.91 12.50 2.89
N ASP A 169 -6.32 12.01 4.06
CA ASP A 169 -5.90 12.55 5.35
C ASP A 169 -4.84 11.64 5.98
N ILE A 170 -3.67 12.21 6.29
CA ILE A 170 -2.49 11.48 6.75
C ILE A 170 -1.86 12.24 7.93
N ASP A 171 -1.80 11.61 9.10
CA ASP A 171 -1.22 12.24 10.29
C ASP A 171 0.30 12.08 10.36
N GLN A 172 0.79 10.88 9.98
CA GLN A 172 2.19 10.48 10.18
C GLN A 172 2.83 10.09 8.85
N PRO A 173 3.91 10.77 8.42
CA PRO A 173 4.58 10.45 7.16
C PRO A 173 5.03 8.98 7.10
N ARG A 174 5.59 8.45 8.19
CA ARG A 174 6.08 7.06 8.26
C ARG A 174 4.98 6.05 7.92
N ASP A 175 3.76 6.31 8.35
CA ASP A 175 2.64 5.40 8.14
C ASP A 175 2.22 5.41 6.67
N LEU A 176 2.29 6.56 5.98
CA LEU A 176 2.14 6.63 4.52
C LEU A 176 3.21 5.79 3.80
N PHE A 177 4.49 5.95 4.15
CA PHE A 177 5.60 5.20 3.53
C PHE A 177 5.34 3.68 3.64
N LEU A 178 4.98 3.20 4.83
CA LEU A 178 4.76 1.77 5.07
C LEU A 178 3.44 1.28 4.44
N TYR A 179 2.37 2.06 4.51
CA TYR A 179 1.09 1.75 3.88
C TYR A 179 1.28 1.52 2.37
N CYS A 180 1.88 2.49 1.69
CA CYS A 180 2.12 2.43 0.27
C CYS A 180 3.14 1.34 -0.10
N TYR A 181 4.21 1.16 0.67
CA TYR A 181 5.20 0.10 0.39
C TYR A 181 4.60 -1.31 0.56
N TYR A 182 3.95 -1.59 1.69
CA TYR A 182 3.33 -2.90 1.93
C TYR A 182 2.15 -3.15 1.01
N GLY A 183 1.33 -2.12 0.75
CA GLY A 183 0.25 -2.19 -0.24
C GLY A 183 0.77 -2.49 -1.63
N GLY A 184 1.85 -1.81 -2.06
CA GLY A 184 2.54 -2.08 -3.32
C GLY A 184 3.00 -3.52 -3.42
N MET A 185 3.60 -4.09 -2.37
CA MET A 185 3.99 -5.50 -2.32
C MET A 185 2.81 -6.47 -2.43
N ILE A 186 1.69 -6.17 -1.75
CA ILE A 186 0.45 -6.97 -1.86
C ILE A 186 -0.10 -6.93 -3.29
N CYS A 187 -0.13 -5.74 -3.91
CA CYS A 187 -0.56 -5.57 -5.29
C CYS A 187 0.36 -6.30 -6.28
N ILE A 188 1.69 -6.28 -6.08
CA ILE A 188 2.65 -7.08 -6.86
C ILE A 188 2.34 -8.57 -6.73
N GLY A 189 2.14 -9.06 -5.50
CA GLY A 189 1.82 -10.47 -5.24
C GLY A 189 0.53 -10.94 -5.93
N GLN A 190 -0.41 -10.01 -6.17
CA GLN A 190 -1.67 -10.23 -6.89
C GLN A 190 -1.60 -9.87 -8.38
N LYS A 191 -0.41 -9.53 -8.91
CA LYS A 191 -0.18 -9.03 -10.28
C LYS A 191 -1.02 -7.80 -10.66
N ARG A 192 -1.49 -7.02 -9.67
CA ARG A 192 -2.16 -5.73 -9.90
C ARG A 192 -1.12 -4.64 -10.07
N PHE A 193 -0.33 -4.71 -11.14
CA PHE A 193 0.86 -3.88 -11.33
C PHE A 193 0.55 -2.38 -11.41
N ARG A 194 -0.57 -2.00 -12.02
CA ARG A 194 -1.00 -0.59 -12.09
C ARG A 194 -1.14 0.05 -10.70
N LYS A 195 -1.94 -0.57 -9.82
CA LYS A 195 -2.11 -0.09 -8.44
C LYS A 195 -0.82 -0.19 -7.63
N ALA A 196 0.00 -1.22 -7.88
CA ALA A 196 1.32 -1.31 -7.24
C ALA A 196 2.22 -0.13 -7.60
N LEU A 197 2.24 0.27 -8.88
CA LEU A 197 3.01 1.41 -9.35
C LEU A 197 2.51 2.72 -8.73
N GLU A 198 1.20 2.93 -8.66
CA GLU A 198 0.61 4.10 -7.98
C GLU A 198 1.10 4.19 -6.52
N LEU A 199 1.00 3.09 -5.76
CA LEU A 199 1.43 3.05 -4.37
C LEU A 199 2.94 3.26 -4.22
N LEU A 200 3.76 2.58 -5.02
CA LEU A 200 5.23 2.73 -4.96
C LEU A 200 5.67 4.13 -5.38
N HIS A 201 5.01 4.73 -6.37
CA HIS A 201 5.24 6.11 -6.80
C HIS A 201 4.96 7.11 -5.68
N ASN A 202 3.88 6.90 -4.92
CA ASN A 202 3.57 7.73 -3.76
C ASN A 202 4.69 7.66 -2.69
N VAL A 203 5.35 6.51 -2.51
CA VAL A 203 6.52 6.41 -1.59
C VAL A 203 7.70 7.21 -2.12
N VAL A 204 7.99 7.09 -3.42
CA VAL A 204 9.16 7.69 -4.08
C VAL A 204 9.05 9.21 -4.17
N THR A 205 7.84 9.74 -4.33
CA THR A 205 7.57 11.17 -4.48
C THR A 205 7.19 11.87 -3.17
N ALA A 206 6.86 11.11 -2.11
CA ALA A 206 6.50 11.67 -0.81
C ALA A 206 7.58 12.65 -0.28
N PRO A 207 7.18 13.74 0.39
CA PRO A 207 8.12 14.66 1.01
C PRO A 207 9.02 13.96 2.04
N MET A 208 10.33 14.11 1.89
CA MET A 208 11.32 13.61 2.85
C MET A 208 12.56 14.51 2.85
N ASN A 209 13.08 14.79 4.05
CA ASN A 209 14.32 15.58 4.21
C ASN A 209 15.57 14.71 4.05
N ILE A 210 15.48 13.45 4.50
CA ILE A 210 16.54 12.46 4.45
C ILE A 210 15.96 11.21 3.80
N ILE A 211 16.77 10.56 2.96
CA ILE A 211 16.36 9.30 2.35
C ILE A 211 16.16 8.23 3.43
N ASN A 212 15.07 7.49 3.34
CA ASN A 212 14.78 6.38 4.25
C ASN A 212 14.86 5.04 3.53
N ALA A 213 15.11 3.96 4.28
CA ALA A 213 15.26 2.62 3.71
C ALA A 213 13.99 2.12 3.00
N ILE A 214 12.81 2.55 3.45
CA ILE A 214 11.52 2.19 2.83
C ILE A 214 11.45 2.74 1.40
N ALA A 215 11.84 4.00 1.20
CA ALA A 215 11.88 4.64 -0.11
C ALA A 215 12.87 3.98 -1.06
N VAL A 216 14.04 3.56 -0.56
CA VAL A 216 15.03 2.81 -1.36
C VAL A 216 14.46 1.47 -1.82
N GLU A 217 13.88 0.68 -0.90
CA GLU A 217 13.27 -0.61 -1.24
C GLU A 217 12.03 -0.48 -2.14
N ALA A 218 11.25 0.58 -1.97
CA ALA A 218 10.13 0.90 -2.83
C ALA A 218 10.61 1.27 -4.25
N TYR A 219 11.66 2.08 -4.37
CA TYR A 219 12.20 2.49 -5.67
C TYR A 219 12.77 1.31 -6.47
N LYS A 220 13.48 0.38 -5.81
CA LYS A 220 13.92 -0.89 -6.43
C LYS A 220 12.74 -1.64 -7.06
N LYS A 221 11.65 -1.81 -6.31
CA LYS A 221 10.44 -2.49 -6.80
C LYS A 221 9.71 -1.66 -7.85
N TYR A 222 9.69 -0.33 -7.73
CA TYR A 222 9.09 0.58 -8.70
C TYR A 222 9.74 0.43 -10.08
N ILE A 223 11.07 0.37 -10.13
CA ILE A 223 11.83 0.10 -11.36
C ILE A 223 11.39 -1.25 -11.95
N LEU A 224 11.44 -2.33 -11.18
CA LEU A 224 11.13 -3.68 -11.67
C LEU A 224 9.69 -3.79 -12.18
N VAL A 225 8.72 -3.27 -11.43
CA VAL A 225 7.31 -3.30 -11.85
C VAL A 225 7.08 -2.41 -13.06
N SER A 226 7.78 -1.29 -13.20
CA SER A 226 7.68 -0.43 -14.39
C SER A 226 8.16 -1.16 -15.64
N LEU A 227 9.27 -1.89 -15.55
CA LEU A 227 9.77 -2.71 -16.66
C LEU A 227 8.78 -3.83 -17.03
N ILE A 228 8.18 -4.49 -16.04
CA ILE A 228 7.18 -5.55 -16.29
C ILE A 228 5.93 -4.98 -16.97
N HIS A 229 5.37 -3.91 -16.41
CA HIS A 229 4.07 -3.39 -16.83
C HIS A 229 4.15 -2.49 -18.07
N TYR A 230 5.11 -1.56 -18.12
CA TYR A 230 5.24 -0.58 -19.21
C TYR A 230 6.31 -0.95 -20.24
N GLY A 231 7.20 -1.91 -19.95
CA GLY A 231 8.32 -2.23 -20.84
C GLY A 231 9.42 -1.17 -20.86
N GLN A 232 9.34 -0.17 -19.99
CA GLN A 232 10.30 0.93 -19.93
C GLN A 232 10.34 1.55 -18.54
N PHE A 233 11.40 2.28 -18.26
CA PHE A 233 11.57 3.02 -17.02
C PHE A 233 12.26 4.36 -17.27
N SER A 234 11.68 5.45 -16.77
CA SER A 234 12.35 6.75 -16.74
C SER A 234 13.00 6.98 -15.39
N THR A 235 14.27 7.38 -15.41
CA THR A 235 15.01 7.74 -14.18
C THR A 235 14.63 9.12 -13.63
N SER A 236 13.93 9.94 -14.42
CA SER A 236 13.48 11.27 -13.99
C SER A 236 12.28 11.16 -13.05
N LEU A 237 12.43 11.63 -11.82
CA LEU A 237 11.31 11.83 -10.90
C LEU A 237 10.61 13.17 -11.19
N PRO A 238 9.32 13.31 -10.83
CA PRO A 238 8.60 14.56 -10.93
C PRO A 238 9.31 15.70 -10.19
N LYS A 239 9.14 16.95 -10.64
CA LYS A 239 9.80 18.10 -10.01
C LYS A 239 9.33 18.32 -8.57
N TYR A 240 8.10 17.94 -8.26
CA TYR A 240 7.55 18.01 -6.91
C TYR A 240 8.09 16.93 -5.95
N ALA A 241 8.77 15.90 -6.47
CA ALA A 241 9.44 14.92 -5.62
C ALA A 241 10.53 15.59 -4.79
N SER A 242 10.76 15.10 -3.57
CA SER A 242 11.75 15.70 -2.67
C SER A 242 13.16 15.75 -3.29
N SER A 243 13.91 16.82 -2.98
CA SER A 243 15.31 16.96 -3.43
C SER A 243 16.19 15.82 -2.91
N ALA A 244 15.89 15.27 -1.72
CA ALA A 244 16.55 14.10 -1.17
C ALA A 244 16.32 12.86 -2.06
N ALA A 245 15.08 12.61 -2.51
CA ALA A 245 14.76 11.51 -3.41
C ALA A 245 15.46 11.67 -4.77
N GLN A 246 15.33 12.84 -5.40
CA GLN A 246 15.91 13.14 -6.72
C GLN A 246 17.44 12.95 -6.75
N ARG A 247 18.14 13.35 -5.68
CA ARG A 247 19.61 13.26 -5.61
C ARG A 247 20.12 11.86 -5.27
N ASN A 248 19.40 11.12 -4.43
CA ASN A 248 19.97 9.96 -3.75
C ASN A 248 19.42 8.61 -4.22
N LEU A 249 18.15 8.51 -4.62
CA LEU A 249 17.53 7.21 -4.93
C LEU A 249 18.25 6.46 -6.04
N LYS A 250 18.67 7.18 -7.09
CA LYS A 250 19.45 6.61 -8.20
C LYS A 250 20.74 5.96 -7.70
N ASN A 251 21.48 6.66 -6.84
CA ASN A 251 22.78 6.20 -6.32
C ASN A 251 22.62 4.92 -5.47
N PHE A 252 21.59 4.86 -4.63
CA PHE A 252 21.32 3.69 -3.79
C PHE A 252 20.78 2.48 -4.58
N CYS A 253 20.26 2.69 -5.78
CA CYS A 253 19.61 1.65 -6.59
C CYS A 253 20.33 1.37 -7.91
N GLN A 254 21.62 1.70 -8.00
CA GLN A 254 22.41 1.62 -9.23
C GLN A 254 22.30 0.26 -9.97
N PRO A 255 22.35 -0.92 -9.32
CA PRO A 255 22.17 -2.21 -10.01
C PRO A 255 20.81 -2.38 -10.69
N TYR A 256 19.77 -1.73 -10.17
CA TYR A 256 18.42 -1.75 -10.76
C TYR A 256 18.30 -0.75 -11.92
N ILE A 257 18.99 0.38 -11.83
CA ILE A 257 19.08 1.37 -12.92
C ILE A 257 19.85 0.81 -14.12
N GLU A 258 20.96 0.11 -13.86
CA GLU A 258 21.70 -0.62 -14.88
C GLU A 258 20.87 -1.75 -15.49
N LEU A 259 20.14 -2.52 -14.67
CA LEU A 259 19.19 -3.52 -15.17
C LEU A 259 18.16 -2.89 -16.14
N ALA A 260 17.57 -1.75 -15.78
CA ALA A 260 16.65 -1.02 -16.65
C ALA A 260 17.32 -0.53 -17.94
N THR A 261 18.58 -0.13 -17.87
CA THR A 261 19.37 0.31 -19.02
C THR A 261 19.65 -0.87 -19.96
N THR A 262 20.07 -2.02 -19.42
CA THR A 262 20.23 -3.27 -20.19
C THR A 262 18.91 -3.72 -20.79
N TYR A 263 17.80 -3.60 -20.06
CA TYR A 263 16.46 -3.92 -20.58
C TYR A 263 16.11 -3.08 -21.82
N SER A 264 16.45 -1.79 -21.81
CA SER A 264 16.14 -0.88 -22.94
C SER A 264 16.85 -1.25 -24.25
N SER A 265 17.92 -2.06 -24.22
CA SER A 265 18.62 -2.51 -25.43
C SER A 265 17.82 -3.53 -26.26
N GLY A 266 16.82 -4.18 -25.65
CA GLY A 266 16.03 -5.24 -26.31
C GLY A 266 16.72 -6.61 -26.34
N LYS A 267 17.98 -6.72 -25.89
CA LYS A 267 18.80 -7.93 -26.03
C LYS A 267 18.71 -8.82 -24.79
N ILE A 268 18.05 -9.96 -24.95
CA ILE A 268 17.73 -10.88 -23.86
C ILE A 268 18.97 -11.53 -23.26
N ALA A 269 19.90 -12.02 -24.09
CA ALA A 269 21.14 -12.65 -23.61
C ALA A 269 22.01 -11.70 -22.74
N GLU A 270 22.05 -10.40 -23.08
CA GLU A 270 22.76 -9.39 -22.27
C GLU A 270 22.05 -9.19 -20.92
N LEU A 271 20.72 -9.13 -20.93
CA LEU A 271 19.91 -9.00 -19.73
C LEU A 271 20.08 -10.21 -18.79
N GLU A 272 19.99 -11.43 -19.32
CA GLU A 272 20.19 -12.67 -18.57
C GLU A 272 21.58 -12.74 -17.95
N THR A 273 22.61 -12.37 -18.72
CA THR A 273 24.00 -12.32 -18.24
C THR A 273 24.14 -11.32 -17.09
N TYR A 274 23.54 -10.13 -17.21
CA TYR A 274 23.56 -9.11 -16.17
C TYR A 274 22.86 -9.59 -14.88
N VAL A 275 21.70 -10.21 -15.01
CA VAL A 275 20.93 -10.78 -13.89
C VAL A 275 21.73 -11.89 -13.21
N GLN A 276 22.37 -12.77 -13.96
CA GLN A 276 23.18 -13.85 -13.40
C GLN A 276 24.41 -13.32 -12.66
N THR A 277 25.05 -12.28 -13.21
CA THR A 277 26.23 -11.62 -12.60
C THR A 277 25.88 -10.92 -11.28
N ASN A 278 24.69 -10.32 -11.18
CA ASN A 278 24.24 -9.59 -10.00
C ASN A 278 23.24 -10.39 -9.13
N ARG A 279 23.14 -11.72 -9.34
CA ARG A 279 22.13 -12.59 -8.70
C ARG A 279 22.12 -12.46 -7.18
N GLU A 280 23.28 -12.45 -6.54
CA GLU A 280 23.40 -12.36 -5.08
C GLU A 280 22.82 -11.04 -4.54
N LYS A 281 23.03 -9.91 -5.23
CA LYS A 281 22.46 -8.61 -4.82
C LYS A 281 20.92 -8.65 -4.84
N PHE A 282 20.35 -9.19 -5.92
CA PHE A 282 18.89 -9.30 -6.05
C PHE A 282 18.27 -10.30 -5.07
N ASP A 283 19.00 -11.36 -4.70
CA ASP A 283 18.55 -12.33 -3.71
C ASP A 283 18.65 -11.79 -2.27
N ASN A 284 19.69 -11.02 -1.97
CA ASN A 284 19.83 -10.31 -0.69
C ASN A 284 18.71 -9.30 -0.49
N ASP A 285 18.34 -8.56 -1.54
CA ASP A 285 17.21 -7.64 -1.55
C ASP A 285 15.83 -8.33 -1.61
N LYS A 286 15.78 -9.67 -1.68
CA LYS A 286 14.56 -10.48 -1.81
C LYS A 286 13.68 -10.11 -3.01
N ASN A 287 14.30 -9.62 -4.08
CA ASN A 287 13.63 -9.20 -5.32
C ASN A 287 13.90 -10.14 -6.51
N LEU A 288 14.70 -11.20 -6.35
CA LEU A 288 15.11 -12.10 -7.44
C LEU A 288 13.93 -12.67 -8.25
N GLY A 289 12.82 -13.02 -7.60
CA GLY A 289 11.61 -13.51 -8.29
C GLY A 289 11.00 -12.46 -9.23
N LEU A 290 11.01 -11.19 -8.83
CA LEU A 290 10.51 -10.08 -9.63
C LEU A 290 11.48 -9.73 -10.78
N VAL A 291 12.79 -9.84 -10.54
CA VAL A 291 13.82 -9.70 -11.60
C VAL A 291 13.65 -10.77 -12.69
N LYS A 292 13.34 -12.02 -12.32
CA LYS A 292 13.02 -13.07 -13.29
C LYS A 292 11.77 -12.74 -14.11
N GLN A 293 10.78 -12.09 -13.51
CA GLN A 293 9.60 -11.61 -14.24
C GLN A 293 9.96 -10.48 -15.20
N VAL A 294 10.91 -9.60 -14.87
CA VAL A 294 11.45 -8.61 -15.81
C VAL A 294 12.08 -9.30 -17.02
N VAL A 295 12.92 -10.32 -16.82
CA VAL A 295 13.49 -11.08 -17.97
C VAL A 295 12.37 -11.70 -18.82
N SER A 296 11.37 -12.30 -18.16
CA SER A 296 10.23 -12.93 -18.86
C SER A 296 9.37 -11.92 -19.62
N SER A 297 9.20 -10.69 -19.11
CA SER A 297 8.42 -9.65 -19.78
C SER A 297 9.12 -9.16 -21.04
N MET A 298 10.45 -9.23 -21.13
CA MET A 298 11.20 -8.80 -22.31
C MET A 298 10.75 -9.52 -23.59
N TYR A 299 10.45 -10.83 -23.49
CA TYR A 299 9.93 -11.61 -24.61
C TYR A 299 8.58 -11.05 -25.11
N LYS A 300 7.65 -10.79 -24.19
CA LYS A 300 6.34 -10.19 -24.49
C LYS A 300 6.49 -8.80 -25.14
N HIS A 301 7.32 -7.94 -24.57
CA HIS A 301 7.57 -6.59 -25.08
C HIS A 301 8.25 -6.59 -26.45
N ASN A 302 9.18 -7.51 -26.70
CA ASN A 302 9.81 -7.66 -28.02
C ASN A 302 8.79 -8.13 -29.07
N ILE A 303 7.87 -9.05 -28.72
CA ILE A 303 6.77 -9.45 -29.62
C ILE A 303 5.81 -8.28 -29.87
N GLN A 304 5.44 -7.52 -28.84
CA GLN A 304 4.62 -6.30 -29.00
C GLN A 304 5.26 -5.28 -29.93
N ARG A 305 6.58 -5.12 -29.91
CA ARG A 305 7.28 -4.23 -30.86
C ARG A 305 7.15 -4.69 -32.32
N LEU A 306 7.03 -6.00 -32.58
CA LEU A 306 6.85 -6.53 -33.93
C LEU A 306 5.48 -6.15 -34.52
N THR A 307 4.46 -5.95 -33.69
CA THR A 307 3.12 -5.53 -34.16
C THR A 307 3.14 -4.12 -34.75
N GLN A 308 4.12 -3.29 -34.38
CA GLN A 308 4.27 -1.92 -34.88
C GLN A 308 4.91 -1.86 -36.27
N THR A 309 5.65 -2.90 -36.67
CA THR A 309 6.42 -2.92 -37.92
C THR A 309 5.89 -3.94 -38.92
N TYR A 310 5.21 -4.99 -38.46
CA TYR A 310 4.75 -6.09 -39.29
C TYR A 310 3.23 -6.25 -39.20
N LEU A 311 2.59 -6.48 -40.34
CA LEU A 311 1.19 -6.93 -40.40
C LEU A 311 1.08 -8.45 -40.30
N THR A 312 2.04 -9.17 -40.89
CA THR A 312 2.09 -10.64 -40.87
C THR A 312 3.54 -11.09 -40.81
N LEU A 313 3.85 -12.03 -39.94
CA LEU A 313 5.20 -12.50 -39.69
C LEU A 313 5.20 -14.02 -39.41
N SER A 314 6.22 -14.74 -39.87
CA SER A 314 6.29 -16.18 -39.60
C SER A 314 6.65 -16.46 -38.14
N LEU A 315 6.18 -17.59 -37.61
CA LEU A 315 6.55 -18.05 -36.25
C LEU A 315 8.06 -18.29 -36.12
N GLN A 316 8.72 -18.67 -37.21
CA GLN A 316 10.18 -18.84 -37.25
C GLN A 316 10.90 -17.49 -37.15
N ASP A 317 10.43 -16.45 -37.84
CA ASP A 317 11.02 -15.12 -37.77
C ASP A 317 10.79 -14.48 -36.41
N ILE A 318 9.60 -14.67 -35.81
CA ILE A 318 9.33 -14.26 -34.42
C ILE A 318 10.31 -14.95 -33.47
N ALA A 319 10.48 -16.27 -33.59
CA ALA A 319 11.41 -17.01 -32.75
C ALA A 319 12.85 -16.51 -32.89
N SER A 320 13.33 -16.31 -34.12
CA SER A 320 14.67 -15.81 -34.40
C SER A 320 14.88 -14.37 -33.88
N THR A 321 13.91 -13.48 -34.08
CA THR A 321 14.01 -12.06 -33.71
C THR A 321 13.95 -11.86 -32.19
N VAL A 322 13.14 -12.67 -31.52
CA VAL A 322 12.93 -12.61 -30.06
C VAL A 322 13.85 -13.59 -29.31
N GLN A 323 14.75 -14.29 -30.01
CA GLN A 323 15.71 -15.24 -29.44
C GLN A 323 15.05 -16.42 -28.68
N LEU A 324 13.90 -16.90 -29.16
CA LEU A 324 13.24 -18.11 -28.66
C LEU A 324 13.82 -19.36 -29.33
N GLY A 325 13.77 -20.50 -28.64
CA GLY A 325 14.39 -21.74 -29.07
C GLY A 325 13.65 -22.46 -30.21
N SER A 326 12.36 -22.16 -30.42
CA SER A 326 11.59 -22.78 -31.49
C SER A 326 10.35 -21.97 -31.94
N PRO A 327 9.84 -22.21 -33.16
CA PRO A 327 8.55 -21.66 -33.61
C PRO A 327 7.38 -22.05 -32.70
N LYS A 328 7.42 -23.23 -32.07
CA LYS A 328 6.40 -23.69 -31.12
C LYS A 328 6.39 -22.86 -29.84
N GLU A 329 7.57 -22.48 -29.38
CA GLU A 329 7.71 -21.61 -28.21
C GLU A 329 7.19 -20.20 -28.53
N ALA A 330 7.51 -19.67 -29.72
CA ALA A 330 6.93 -18.43 -30.21
C ALA A 330 5.40 -18.50 -30.31
N GLU A 331 4.85 -19.61 -30.83
CA GLU A 331 3.41 -19.83 -30.90
C GLU A 331 2.76 -19.80 -29.51
N MET A 332 3.37 -20.47 -28.52
CA MET A 332 2.90 -20.48 -27.14
C MET A 332 2.90 -19.09 -26.51
N HIS A 333 3.96 -18.29 -26.71
CA HIS A 333 4.02 -16.91 -26.24
C HIS A 333 2.94 -16.04 -26.89
N VAL A 334 2.81 -16.10 -28.22
CA VAL A 334 1.78 -15.33 -28.95
C VAL A 334 0.37 -15.72 -28.48
N LEU A 335 0.11 -17.02 -28.29
CA LEU A 335 -1.19 -17.49 -27.80
C LEU A 335 -1.51 -16.95 -26.39
N GLN A 336 -0.53 -16.98 -25.47
CA GLN A 336 -0.70 -16.42 -24.13
C GLN A 336 -0.97 -14.90 -24.19
N MET A 337 -0.24 -14.17 -25.02
CA MET A 337 -0.43 -12.73 -25.16
C MET A 337 -1.80 -12.37 -25.76
N ILE A 338 -2.34 -13.18 -26.69
CA ILE A 338 -3.70 -13.03 -27.20
C ILE A 338 -4.73 -13.29 -26.08
N GLN A 339 -4.53 -14.34 -25.29
CA GLN A 339 -5.44 -14.69 -24.19
C GLN A 339 -5.44 -13.64 -23.07
N ASP A 340 -4.28 -13.07 -22.75
CA ASP A 340 -4.11 -12.02 -21.75
C ASP A 340 -4.59 -10.65 -22.26
N GLY A 341 -4.93 -10.52 -23.55
CA GLY A 341 -5.36 -9.27 -24.18
C GLY A 341 -4.21 -8.27 -24.43
N GLU A 342 -2.96 -8.74 -24.45
CA GLU A 342 -1.76 -7.90 -24.63
C GLU A 342 -1.43 -7.61 -26.10
N ILE A 343 -1.92 -8.43 -27.03
CA ILE A 343 -1.85 -8.22 -28.48
C ILE A 343 -3.13 -8.74 -29.15
N PHE A 344 -3.49 -8.12 -30.27
CA PHE A 344 -4.54 -8.62 -31.16
C PHE A 344 -3.88 -9.32 -32.34
N ALA A 345 -4.00 -10.64 -32.42
CA ALA A 345 -3.38 -11.43 -33.49
C ALA A 345 -4.14 -12.73 -33.77
N THR A 346 -3.98 -13.27 -34.98
CA THR A 346 -4.49 -14.59 -35.38
C THR A 346 -3.34 -15.47 -35.85
N ILE A 347 -3.30 -16.72 -35.36
CA ILE A 347 -2.27 -17.70 -35.71
C ILE A 347 -2.82 -18.63 -36.80
N ASN A 348 -2.10 -18.75 -37.91
CA ASN A 348 -2.36 -19.75 -38.95
C ASN A 348 -1.32 -20.86 -38.85
N GLN A 349 -1.72 -21.99 -38.26
CA GLN A 349 -0.85 -23.15 -38.07
C GLN A 349 -0.46 -23.87 -39.37
N LYS A 350 -1.29 -23.78 -40.43
CA LYS A 350 -0.98 -24.44 -41.72
C LYS A 350 0.20 -23.77 -42.40
N ASP A 351 0.22 -22.44 -42.39
CA ASP A 351 1.24 -21.63 -43.04
C ASP A 351 2.38 -21.22 -42.08
N GLY A 352 2.21 -21.46 -40.77
CA GLY A 352 3.19 -21.06 -39.75
C GLY A 352 3.30 -19.55 -39.59
N MET A 353 2.22 -18.81 -39.84
CA MET A 353 2.19 -17.34 -39.88
C MET A 353 1.32 -16.76 -38.77
N VAL A 354 1.74 -15.63 -38.22
CA VAL A 354 0.96 -14.80 -37.30
C VAL A 354 0.56 -13.52 -38.02
N ARG A 355 -0.74 -13.23 -38.04
CA ARG A 355 -1.27 -11.97 -38.57
C ARG A 355 -1.66 -11.07 -37.40
N PHE A 356 -1.00 -9.93 -37.28
CA PHE A 356 -1.31 -8.91 -36.28
C PHE A 356 -2.52 -8.09 -36.73
N LEU A 357 -3.37 -7.72 -35.77
CA LEU A 357 -4.63 -7.01 -35.96
C LEU A 357 -4.60 -5.71 -35.16
N GLU A 358 -5.49 -4.79 -35.53
CA GLU A 358 -5.81 -3.63 -34.71
C GLU A 358 -6.79 -4.02 -33.58
N ASP A 359 -6.88 -3.15 -32.58
CA ASP A 359 -7.83 -3.28 -31.47
C ASP A 359 -9.27 -3.43 -32.01
N PRO A 360 -9.99 -4.52 -31.65
CA PRO A 360 -11.35 -4.74 -32.11
C PRO A 360 -12.38 -3.77 -31.50
N GLU A 361 -12.02 -3.00 -30.46
CA GLU A 361 -12.94 -2.07 -29.81
C GLU A 361 -13.39 -0.94 -30.77
N GLN A 362 -14.71 -0.84 -30.96
CA GLN A 362 -15.33 0.14 -31.85
C GLN A 362 -16.03 1.27 -31.11
N TYR A 363 -16.01 1.26 -29.77
CA TYR A 363 -16.65 2.23 -28.88
C TYR A 363 -18.18 2.31 -29.05
N LYS A 364 -18.81 1.19 -29.43
CA LYS A 364 -20.25 1.11 -29.74
C LYS A 364 -21.03 0.18 -28.81
N THR A 365 -20.34 -0.53 -27.93
CA THR A 365 -20.94 -1.53 -27.04
C THR A 365 -21.64 -0.86 -25.84
N CYS A 366 -22.65 -1.53 -25.28
CA CYS A 366 -23.26 -1.09 -24.02
C CYS A 366 -22.22 -1.10 -22.88
N GLU A 367 -21.31 -2.08 -22.90
CA GLU A 367 -20.20 -2.16 -21.94
C GLU A 367 -19.32 -0.90 -21.97
N MET A 368 -19.00 -0.36 -23.15
CA MET A 368 -18.25 0.89 -23.27
C MET A 368 -19.04 2.08 -22.71
N ILE A 369 -20.36 2.13 -22.95
CA ILE A 369 -21.21 3.19 -22.37
C ILE A 369 -21.18 3.11 -20.84
N GLU A 370 -21.32 1.93 -20.25
CA GLU A 370 -21.24 1.72 -18.80
C GLU A 370 -19.86 2.11 -18.24
N HIS A 371 -18.77 1.79 -18.96
CA HIS A 371 -17.41 2.17 -18.58
C HIS A 371 -17.21 3.70 -18.60
N ILE A 372 -17.72 4.39 -19.64
CA ILE A 372 -17.69 5.85 -19.74
C ILE A 372 -18.50 6.49 -18.62
N ASP A 373 -19.73 6.01 -18.39
CA ASP A 373 -20.63 6.51 -17.35
C ASP A 373 -20.03 6.32 -15.94
N SER A 374 -19.40 5.17 -15.68
CA SER A 374 -18.61 4.93 -14.45
C SER A 374 -17.46 5.93 -14.29
N SER A 375 -16.72 6.19 -15.38
CA SER A 375 -15.61 7.16 -15.39
C SER A 375 -16.11 8.59 -15.13
N ILE A 376 -17.24 8.98 -15.73
CA ILE A 376 -17.89 10.29 -15.50
C ILE A 376 -18.29 10.41 -14.02
N ARG A 377 -18.96 9.41 -13.45
CA ARG A 377 -19.33 9.41 -12.02
C ARG A 377 -18.13 9.58 -11.10
N ARG A 378 -17.00 8.93 -11.42
CA ARG A 378 -15.75 9.07 -10.65
C ARG A 378 -15.20 10.50 -10.74
N ILE A 379 -15.15 11.08 -11.93
CA ILE A 379 -14.71 12.47 -12.14
C ILE A 379 -15.63 13.46 -11.42
N MET A 380 -16.96 13.27 -11.48
CA MET A 380 -17.92 14.12 -10.76
C MET A 380 -17.74 14.05 -9.24
N THR A 381 -17.42 12.86 -8.71
CA THR A 381 -17.11 12.69 -7.28
C THR A 381 -15.83 13.43 -6.90
N LEU A 382 -14.78 13.30 -7.70
CA LEU A 382 -13.53 14.02 -7.50
C LEU A 382 -13.73 15.55 -7.59
N SER A 383 -14.51 16.04 -8.56
CA SER A 383 -14.81 17.48 -8.70
C SER A 383 -15.57 18.03 -7.49
N ARG A 384 -16.58 17.32 -6.99
CA ARG A 384 -17.28 17.71 -5.76
C ARG A 384 -16.34 17.79 -4.57
N LYS A 385 -15.41 16.85 -4.46
CA LYS A 385 -14.40 16.85 -3.40
C LYS A 385 -13.42 18.01 -3.53
N LEU A 386 -12.92 18.29 -4.73
CA LEU A 386 -12.04 19.43 -4.98
C LEU A 386 -12.72 20.75 -4.61
N ASN A 387 -14.01 20.93 -4.96
CA ASN A 387 -14.77 22.11 -4.56
C ASN A 387 -14.90 22.21 -3.04
N ALA A 388 -15.19 21.11 -2.34
CA ALA A 388 -15.26 21.11 -0.88
C ALA A 388 -13.90 21.44 -0.24
N MET A 389 -12.79 20.97 -0.81
CA MET A 389 -11.44 21.31 -0.35
C MET A 389 -11.12 22.80 -0.58
N ASP A 390 -11.47 23.34 -1.75
CA ASP A 390 -11.29 24.76 -2.08
C ASP A 390 -12.12 25.65 -1.14
N GLU A 391 -13.37 25.29 -0.87
CA GLU A 391 -14.22 25.96 0.12
C GLU A 391 -13.56 25.94 1.51
N LEU A 392 -13.12 24.78 1.99
CA LEU A 392 -12.43 24.66 3.30
C LEU A 392 -11.16 25.54 3.36
N MET A 393 -10.36 25.56 2.30
CA MET A 393 -9.17 26.42 2.21
C MET A 393 -9.52 27.91 2.16
N SER A 394 -10.64 28.28 1.53
CA SER A 394 -11.08 29.67 1.44
C SER A 394 -11.42 30.29 2.81
N TYR A 395 -11.79 29.47 3.78
CA TYR A 395 -12.05 29.89 5.16
C TYR A 395 -10.81 29.85 6.06
N ASP A 396 -9.67 29.32 5.61
CA ASP A 396 -8.47 29.21 6.44
C ASP A 396 -7.87 30.61 6.70
N PRO A 397 -7.79 31.06 7.98
CA PRO A 397 -7.24 32.35 8.33
C PRO A 397 -5.80 32.56 7.83
N LEU A 398 -4.97 31.50 7.78
CA LEU A 398 -3.59 31.57 7.29
C LEU A 398 -3.55 31.75 5.77
N TYR A 399 -4.49 31.14 5.05
CA TYR A 399 -4.64 31.32 3.62
C TYR A 399 -5.10 32.75 3.30
N LEU A 400 -6.19 33.19 3.93
CA LEU A 400 -6.72 34.55 3.77
C LEU A 400 -5.68 35.63 4.11
N THR A 401 -4.93 35.46 5.20
CA THR A 401 -3.85 36.40 5.55
C THR A 401 -2.79 36.49 4.46
N LYS A 402 -2.42 35.38 3.83
CA LYS A 402 -1.42 35.37 2.75
C LYS A 402 -1.95 35.91 1.43
N VAL A 403 -3.22 35.68 1.10
CA VAL A 403 -3.86 36.19 -0.12
C VAL A 403 -4.11 37.69 -0.01
N LEU A 404 -4.61 38.16 1.15
CA LEU A 404 -4.94 39.56 1.38
C LEU A 404 -3.70 40.43 1.67
N PHE A 405 -2.65 39.84 2.25
CA PHE A 405 -1.39 40.53 2.54
C PHE A 405 -0.18 39.77 1.96
N PRO A 406 0.07 39.84 0.65
CA PRO A 406 1.21 39.20 0.03
C PRO A 406 2.51 39.75 0.64
N GLN A 407 3.31 38.89 1.27
CA GLN A 407 4.65 39.28 1.71
C GLN A 407 5.53 39.50 0.47
N VAL A 408 5.87 40.77 0.20
CA VAL A 408 6.79 41.16 -0.87
C VAL A 408 8.17 40.53 -0.58
N GLY A 409 8.60 39.56 -1.39
CA GLY A 409 9.99 39.08 -1.39
C GLY A 409 10.24 37.57 -1.20
N ARG A 410 9.23 36.71 -1.08
CA ARG A 410 9.41 35.25 -1.18
C ARG A 410 8.68 34.70 -2.40
N GLU A 411 9.32 34.74 -3.57
CA GLU A 411 8.89 33.94 -4.70
C GLU A 411 8.95 32.45 -4.30
N ARG A 412 7.78 31.82 -4.19
CA ARG A 412 7.70 30.36 -4.13
C ARG A 412 8.10 29.81 -5.50
N GLN A 413 8.72 28.63 -5.53
CA GLN A 413 8.69 27.80 -6.73
C GLN A 413 7.23 27.61 -7.14
N ARG A 414 6.81 28.27 -8.21
CA ARG A 414 5.53 27.98 -8.86
C ARG A 414 5.74 26.68 -9.61
N PHE A 415 4.92 25.70 -9.28
CA PHE A 415 4.81 24.49 -10.08
C PHE A 415 3.85 24.80 -11.22
N ASP A 416 4.31 24.64 -12.45
CA ASP A 416 3.47 24.72 -13.63
C ASP A 416 2.80 23.36 -13.89
N PHE A 417 1.75 23.31 -14.72
CA PHE A 417 1.08 22.04 -15.04
C PHE A 417 2.03 20.97 -15.61
N ASP A 418 3.09 21.40 -16.30
CA ASP A 418 4.12 20.53 -16.86
C ASP A 418 5.08 19.94 -15.80
N ASP A 419 5.00 20.39 -14.55
CA ASP A 419 5.83 19.90 -13.45
C ASP A 419 5.26 18.65 -12.76
N PHE A 420 4.01 18.31 -13.09
CA PHE A 420 3.34 17.09 -12.67
C PHE A 420 3.55 15.99 -13.71
N ASP A 421 3.42 14.72 -13.29
CA ASP A 421 3.41 13.62 -14.25
C ASP A 421 2.28 13.84 -15.26
N THR A 422 2.65 13.94 -16.53
CA THR A 422 1.66 14.00 -17.62
C THR A 422 0.92 12.67 -17.66
N VAL A 423 -0.39 12.72 -17.96
CA VAL A 423 -1.14 11.50 -18.28
C VAL A 423 -0.35 10.78 -19.38
N PRO A 424 -0.03 9.47 -19.24
CA PRO A 424 0.69 8.75 -20.27
C PRO A 424 0.02 8.99 -21.63
N GLN A 425 0.72 9.67 -22.54
CA GLN A 425 0.16 10.02 -23.86
C GLN A 425 -0.14 8.78 -24.71
N LYS A 426 0.38 7.63 -24.27
CA LYS A 426 0.02 6.31 -24.77
C LYS A 426 -0.55 5.54 -23.61
N PHE A 427 -1.84 5.22 -23.67
CA PHE A 427 -2.29 4.00 -23.04
C PHE A 427 -1.43 2.87 -23.63
N PRO A 428 -0.74 2.06 -22.82
CA PRO A 428 -0.32 0.77 -23.33
C PRO A 428 -1.62 0.09 -23.77
N ILE A 429 -1.77 -0.05 -25.09
CA ILE A 429 -2.74 -0.97 -25.68
C ILE A 429 -2.27 -2.37 -25.29
#